data_AF-A0A2G1Y360-F1
#
_entry.id   AF-A0A2G1Y360-F1
#
_cell.length_a   1.000
_cell.length_b   1.000
_cell.length_c   1.000
_cell.angle_alpha   90.00
_cell.angle_beta   90.00
_cell.angle_gamma   90.00
#
_symmetry.space_group_name_H-M   'P 1'
#
loop_
_entity.id
_entity.type
_entity.pdbx_description
1 polymer ?
#
loop_
_entity_poly.entity_id
_entity_poly.type
_entity_poly.pdbx_seq_one_letter_code
_entity_poly.pdbx_strand_id
1 'polypeptide(L)' 'MFEKNQLNINITAESKELKKILQDNIGTLKQQLIDVNIVPVSIRFLDDSPTITDAYNEYNQGLNAGFEVKA' A
#
# COMPACT_ATOMS: atom_id res chain seq x y z
N MET A 1 -8.15 17.43 -23.98
CA MET A 1 -6.88 17.10 -24.66
C MET A 1 -6.23 16.00 -23.86
N PHE A 2 -5.99 14.82 -24.45
CA PHE A 2 -5.18 13.79 -23.80
C PHE A 2 -3.74 14.27 -23.87
N GLU A 3 -3.15 14.66 -22.74
CA GLU A 3 -1.72 14.97 -22.73
C GLU A 3 -0.97 13.69 -23.12
N LYS A 4 -0.17 13.79 -24.18
CA LYS A 4 0.74 12.72 -24.57
C LYS A 4 1.84 12.67 -23.49
N ASN A 5 2.22 11.45 -23.09
CA ASN A 5 3.30 11.16 -22.11
C ASN A 5 2.91 11.25 -20.62
N GLN A 6 1.65 10.98 -20.29
CA GLN A 6 1.24 10.74 -18.91
C GLN A 6 1.51 9.28 -18.50
N LEU A 7 1.94 9.07 -17.25
CA LEU A 7 2.25 7.75 -16.71
C LEU A 7 1.55 7.52 -15.36
N ASN A 8 0.96 6.34 -15.20
CA ASN A 8 0.47 5.84 -13.92
C ASN A 8 1.34 4.67 -13.47
N ILE A 9 1.78 4.69 -12.21
CA ILE A 9 2.70 3.70 -11.65
C ILE A 9 2.06 3.08 -10.41
N ASN A 10 1.89 1.76 -10.44
CA ASN A 10 1.49 0.98 -9.27
C ASN A 10 2.68 0.13 -8.84
N ILE A 11 3.04 0.22 -7.57
CA ILE A 11 4.22 -0.44 -6.99
C ILE A 11 3.73 -1.40 -5.92
N THR A 12 4.02 -2.68 -6.11
CA THR A 12 3.89 -3.74 -5.10
C THR A 12 5.28 -4.14 -4.62
N ALA A 13 5.42 -4.40 -3.33
CA ALA A 13 6.66 -4.83 -2.72
C ALA A 13 6.36 -5.65 -1.47
N GLU A 14 6.77 -6.92 -1.48
CA GLU A 14 6.59 -7.84 -0.35
C GLU A 14 7.42 -7.40 0.87
N SER A 15 8.62 -6.85 0.64
CA SER A 15 9.49 -6.34 1.69
C SER A 15 9.05 -4.95 2.14
N LYS A 16 8.70 -4.82 3.43
CA LYS A 16 8.39 -3.54 4.08
C LYS A 16 9.56 -2.56 4.01
N GLU A 17 10.79 -3.06 4.12
CA GLU A 17 12.00 -2.24 4.06
C GLU A 17 12.21 -1.69 2.64
N LEU A 18 12.10 -2.54 1.62
CA LEU A 18 12.18 -2.10 0.23
C LEU A 18 11.06 -1.09 -0.11
N LYS A 19 9.84 -1.37 0.33
CA LYS A 19 8.69 -0.47 0.17
C LYS A 19 8.99 0.91 0.76
N LYS A 20 9.56 0.96 1.96
CA LYS A 20 9.95 2.20 2.62
C LYS A 20 11.04 2.94 1.85
N ILE A 21 12.09 2.25 1.41
CA ILE A 21 13.16 2.86 0.59
C ILE A 21 12.59 3.47 -0.69
N LEU A 22 11.67 2.78 -1.36
CA LEU A 22 11.02 3.30 -2.57
C LEU A 22 10.13 4.52 -2.28
N GLN A 23 9.42 4.52 -1.15
CA GLN A 23 8.62 5.66 -0.70
C GLN A 23 9.48 6.88 -0.38
N ASP A 24 10.59 6.69 0.33
CA ASP A 24 11.52 7.76 0.71
C ASP A 24 12.16 8.41 -0.54
N ASN A 25 12.36 7.64 -1.61
CA ASN A 25 12.97 8.10 -2.86
C ASN A 25 11.96 8.52 -3.95
N ILE A 26 10.67 8.64 -3.62
CA ILE A 26 9.62 8.95 -4.60
C ILE A 26 9.84 10.30 -5.30
N GLY A 27 10.41 11.27 -4.60
CA GLY A 27 10.72 12.59 -5.16
C GLY A 27 11.74 12.49 -6.31
N THR A 28 12.79 11.71 -6.12
CA THR A 28 13.81 11.45 -7.14
C THR A 28 13.21 10.76 -8.36
N LEU A 29 12.35 9.75 -8.17
CA LEU A 29 11.66 9.08 -9.27
C LEU A 29 10.81 10.07 -10.08
N LYS A 30 10.05 10.93 -9.41
CA LYS A 30 9.23 11.96 -10.08
C LYS A 30 10.10 12.91 -10.90
N GLN A 31 11.21 13.38 -10.34
CA GLN A 31 12.12 14.29 -11.03
C GLN A 31 12.69 13.63 -12.29
N GLN A 32 13.16 12.39 -12.18
CA GLN A 32 13.71 11.64 -13.32
C GLN A 32 12.68 11.42 -14.44
N LEU A 33 11.41 11.21 -14.11
CA LEU A 33 10.32 11.09 -15.10
C LEU A 33 10.08 12.43 -15.82
N ILE A 34 10.08 13.53 -15.08
CA ILE A 34 9.90 14.87 -15.65
C ILE A 34 11.06 15.22 -16.58
N ASP A 35 12.30 14.88 -16.20
CA ASP A 35 13.51 15.15 -16.99
C ASP A 35 13.46 14.47 -18.38
N VAL A 36 12.73 13.36 -18.50
CA VAL A 36 12.51 12.66 -19.78
C VAL A 36 11.16 13.00 -20.44
N ASN A 37 10.52 14.10 -20.04
CA ASN A 37 9.22 14.57 -20.54
C ASN A 37 8.06 13.58 -20.31
N ILE A 38 8.11 12.83 -19.21
CA ILE A 38 6.99 11.99 -18.73
C ILE A 38 6.35 12.66 -17.52
N VAL A 39 5.03 12.82 -17.56
CA VAL A 39 4.26 13.41 -16.46
C VAL A 39 3.66 12.28 -15.62
N PRO A 40 4.18 12.03 -14.40
CA PRO A 40 3.57 11.04 -13.50
C PRO A 40 2.23 11.57 -12.97
N VAL A 41 1.13 10.95 -13.39
CA VAL A 41 -0.24 11.32 -12.98
C VAL A 41 -0.58 10.73 -11.62
N SER A 42 -0.22 9.47 -11.40
CA SER A 42 -0.35 8.85 -10.09
C SER A 42 0.75 7.83 -9.86
N ILE A 43 1.27 7.81 -8.63
CA ILE A 43 2.17 6.76 -8.16
C ILE A 43 1.57 6.21 -6.87
N ARG A 44 1.18 4.93 -6.88
CA ARG A 44 0.52 4.28 -5.76
C ARG A 44 1.33 3.09 -5.29
N PHE A 45 1.54 3.02 -3.99
CA PHE A 45 2.06 1.84 -3.34
C PHE A 45 0.89 0.98 -2.91
N LEU A 46 0.79 -0.20 -3.49
CA LEU A 46 -0.22 -1.18 -3.10
C LEU A 46 0.35 -1.97 -1.92
N ASP A 47 -0.49 -2.20 -0.92
CA ASP A 47 -0.21 -3.22 0.08
C ASP A 47 -0.52 -4.57 -0.56
N ASP A 48 0.36 -5.55 -0.37
CA ASP A 48 -0.04 -6.94 -0.52
C ASP A 48 -1.05 -7.18 0.60
N SER A 49 -2.33 -6.99 0.30
CA SER A 49 -3.39 -7.32 1.24
C SER A 49 -3.15 -8.76 1.70
N PRO A 50 -3.20 -9.04 3.01
CA PRO A 50 -3.16 -10.42 3.46
C PRO A 50 -4.29 -11.16 2.76
N THR A 51 -3.99 -12.33 2.22
CA THR A 51 -5.01 -13.36 1.99
C THR A 51 -5.95 -13.37 3.18
N ILE A 52 -7.27 -13.36 2.94
CA ILE A 52 -8.41 -13.21 3.87
C ILE A 52 -8.30 -13.98 5.21
N THR A 53 -7.35 -14.90 5.33
CA THR A 53 -7.02 -15.74 6.48
C THR A 53 -6.54 -14.97 7.73
N ASP A 54 -5.86 -13.83 7.62
CA ASP A 54 -5.31 -13.13 8.80
C ASP A 54 -6.34 -12.25 9.53
N ALA A 55 -7.34 -11.71 8.82
CA ALA A 55 -8.39 -10.87 9.42
C ALA A 55 -9.32 -11.65 10.37
N TYR A 56 -9.37 -12.98 10.27
CA TYR A 56 -10.20 -13.85 11.11
C TYR A 56 -9.53 -14.25 12.44
N ASN A 57 -8.20 -14.13 12.53
CA ASN A 57 -7.45 -14.50 13.74
C ASN A 57 -7.44 -13.37 14.79
N GLU A 58 -7.52 -12.10 14.38
CA GLU A 58 -7.51 -10.98 15.32
C GLU A 58 -8.84 -10.83 16.10
N TYR A 59 -9.96 -11.33 15.55
CA TYR A 59 -11.27 -11.26 16.21
C TYR A 59 -11.45 -12.28 17.36
N ASN A 60 -10.59 -13.29 17.45
CA ASN A 60 -10.71 -14.38 18.44
C ASN A 60 -9.88 -14.18 19.72
N GLN A 61 -8.99 -13.18 19.78
CA GLN A 61 -8.18 -12.94 20.99
C GLN A 61 -8.78 -11.93 21.98
N GLY A 62 -9.96 -11.36 21.69
CA GLY A 62 -10.60 -10.33 22.52
C GLY A 62 -11.84 -10.75 23.33
N LEU A 63 -12.37 -11.97 23.16
CA LEU A 63 -13.63 -12.39 23.79
C LEU A 63 -13.44 -13.19 25.09
N ASN A 64 -12.48 -12.77 25.92
CA ASN A 64 -12.34 -13.23 27.30
C ASN A 64 -12.88 -12.15 28.26
N ALA A 65 -14.18 -11.89 28.18
CA ALA A 65 -14.89 -11.05 29.13
C ALA A 65 -16.18 -11.77 29.52
N GLY A 66 -16.20 -12.24 30.77
CA GLY A 66 -17.21 -13.16 31.30
C GLY A 66 -18.62 -12.58 31.33
N PHE A 67 -19.57 -13.45 31.05
CA PHE A 67 -20.96 -13.30 31.45
C PHE A 67 -21.37 -14.56 32.21
N GLU A 68 -21.51 -14.44 33.53
CA GLU A 68 -22.28 -15.39 34.33
C GLU A 68 -23.77 -15.26 33.96
N VAL A 69 -24.37 -16.36 33.51
CA VAL A 69 -25.82 -16.46 33.34
C VAL A 69 -26.40 -17.05 34.63
N LYS A 70 -27.20 -16.29 35.38
CA LYS A 70 -28.01 -16.84 36.47
C LYS A 70 -29.30 -17.44 35.89
N ALA A 71 -29.61 -18.65 36.36
CA ALA A 71 -30.81 -19.43 36.05
C ALA A 71 -32.08 -18.81 36.64
#